data_AF-A0A356K2K9-F1
#
_entry.id   AF-A0A356K2K9-F1
#
_cell.length_a   1.000
_cell.length_b   1.000
_cell.length_c   1.000
_cell.angle_alpha   90.00
_cell.angle_beta   90.00
_cell.angle_gamma   90.00
#
_symmetry.space_group_name_H-M   'P 1'
#
loop_
_entity.id
_entity.type
_entity.pdbx_description
1 polymer ?
#
loop_
_entity_poly.entity_id
_entity_poly.type
_entity_poly.pdbx_seq_one_letter_code
_entity_poly.pdbx_strand_id
1 'polypeptide(L)'
;MLNFEKLIEKYTELGYQYKTASSLAGQDVFIYKLFKSKYKDNITLKGGIIMHSISKDKRRTTRDIDLDFIKYSLEDDRIREFIGSLCSGEDGVNISIKGNIIPLKHQDYNGKRVYVELKDFFGNVLETKIDIGVHKNFNLIQEEYYFDLKSSNEKVKLLINSKEQIIVEKVLSLLRFGKQTTRYKDVFDIYYLISYSIDVKKVVKYFECYVFNNENFEEKNMKDVSDSLREILYSKRIYTNLKLKEYNWLNISVDVIIKKLINFFESI
;
A
#
# COMPACT_ATOMS: atom_id res chain seq x y z
N MET A 1 -27.22 -9.14 -5.88
CA MET A 1 -26.00 -9.26 -6.69
C MET A 1 -25.36 -7.89 -6.84
N LEU A 2 -24.04 -7.83 -6.75
CA LEU A 2 -23.31 -6.57 -6.88
C LEU A 2 -23.37 -6.07 -8.33
N ASN A 3 -23.51 -4.75 -8.52
CA ASN A 3 -23.51 -4.11 -9.83
C ASN A 3 -22.39 -3.07 -9.87
N PHE A 4 -21.48 -3.20 -10.83
CA PHE A 4 -20.29 -2.36 -10.90
C PHE A 4 -20.57 -0.93 -11.34
N GLU A 5 -21.53 -0.70 -12.24
CA GLU A 5 -21.90 0.67 -12.63
C GLU A 5 -22.42 1.45 -11.42
N LYS A 6 -23.31 0.86 -10.62
CA LYS A 6 -23.79 1.47 -9.37
C LYS A 6 -22.67 1.69 -8.36
N LEU A 7 -21.69 0.80 -8.30
CA LEU A 7 -20.55 0.97 -7.41
C LEU A 7 -19.64 2.12 -7.86
N ILE A 8 -19.41 2.25 -9.17
CA ILE A 8 -18.69 3.39 -9.77
C ILE A 8 -19.43 4.70 -9.51
N GLU A 9 -20.76 4.70 -9.64
CA GLU A 9 -21.61 5.86 -9.32
C GLU A 9 -21.43 6.30 -7.86
N LYS A 10 -21.48 5.37 -6.90
CA LYS A 10 -21.22 5.68 -5.47
C LYS A 10 -19.88 6.39 -5.28
N TYR A 11 -18.81 5.94 -5.94
CA TYR A 11 -17.51 6.62 -5.87
C TYR A 11 -17.50 7.96 -6.63
N THR A 12 -18.24 8.07 -7.72
CA THR A 12 -18.36 9.33 -8.48
C THR A 12 -19.10 10.40 -7.67
N GLU A 13 -20.16 10.03 -6.95
CA GLU A 13 -20.89 10.87 -6.00
C GLU A 13 -19.99 11.33 -4.84
N LEU A 14 -19.03 10.50 -4.44
CA LEU A 14 -17.95 10.89 -3.53
C LEU A 14 -16.91 11.80 -4.20
N GLY A 15 -17.15 12.34 -5.40
CA GLY A 15 -16.31 13.32 -6.08
C GLY A 15 -15.03 12.76 -6.70
N TYR A 16 -14.96 11.45 -6.94
CA TYR A 16 -13.88 10.84 -7.72
C TYR A 16 -14.20 10.94 -9.22
N GLN A 17 -13.19 11.23 -10.04
CA GLN A 17 -13.34 11.12 -11.50
C GLN A 17 -13.57 9.66 -11.89
N TYR A 18 -14.33 9.43 -12.96
CA TYR A 18 -14.76 8.09 -13.39
C TYR A 18 -13.62 7.05 -13.41
N LYS A 19 -12.47 7.37 -14.00
CA LYS A 19 -11.32 6.44 -14.05
C LYS A 19 -10.80 6.05 -12.66
N THR A 20 -10.79 6.98 -11.72
CA THR A 20 -10.39 6.72 -10.33
C THR A 20 -11.51 5.99 -9.58
N ALA A 21 -12.77 6.35 -9.81
CA ALA A 21 -13.94 5.68 -9.24
C ALA A 21 -14.01 4.20 -9.67
N SER A 22 -13.76 3.91 -10.95
CA SER A 22 -13.65 2.54 -11.49
C SER A 22 -12.49 1.76 -10.86
N SER A 23 -11.32 2.37 -10.71
CA SER A 23 -10.20 1.75 -10.02
C SER A 23 -10.51 1.44 -8.55
N LEU A 24 -11.17 2.36 -7.84
CA LEU A 24 -11.57 2.16 -6.44
C LEU A 24 -12.65 1.09 -6.32
N ALA A 25 -13.62 1.05 -7.24
CA ALA A 25 -14.62 0.00 -7.30
C ALA A 25 -13.98 -1.39 -7.47
N GLY A 26 -12.99 -1.52 -8.36
CA GLY A 26 -12.26 -2.79 -8.54
C GLY A 26 -11.51 -3.22 -7.27
N GLN A 27 -10.85 -2.27 -6.60
CA GLN A 27 -10.17 -2.53 -5.33
C GLN A 27 -11.12 -2.95 -4.22
N ASP A 28 -12.24 -2.25 -4.10
CA ASP A 28 -13.28 -2.51 -3.12
C ASP A 28 -13.83 -3.94 -3.27
N VAL A 29 -14.19 -4.33 -4.49
CA VAL A 29 -14.64 -5.68 -4.82
C VAL A 29 -13.57 -6.72 -4.52
N PHE A 30 -12.31 -6.47 -4.88
CA PHE A 30 -11.21 -7.39 -4.61
C PHE A 30 -10.99 -7.60 -3.11
N ILE A 31 -10.98 -6.52 -2.31
CA ILE A 31 -10.84 -6.58 -0.85
C ILE A 31 -12.01 -7.38 -0.25
N TYR A 32 -13.24 -7.13 -0.70
CA TYR A 32 -14.42 -7.86 -0.23
C TYR A 32 -14.28 -9.37 -0.50
N LYS A 33 -13.84 -9.74 -1.71
CA LYS A 33 -13.58 -11.14 -2.06
C LYS A 33 -12.46 -11.77 -1.25
N LEU A 34 -11.36 -11.04 -1.04
CA LEU A 34 -10.26 -11.48 -0.20
C LEU A 34 -10.75 -11.79 1.23
N PHE A 35 -11.57 -10.91 1.80
CA PHE A 35 -12.18 -11.09 3.12
C PHE A 35 -13.07 -12.35 3.21
N LYS A 36 -13.82 -12.67 2.15
CA LYS A 36 -14.67 -13.86 2.10
C LYS A 36 -13.90 -15.15 1.80
N SER A 37 -12.63 -15.05 1.39
CA SER A 37 -11.82 -16.21 1.02
C SER A 37 -11.20 -16.92 2.22
N LYS A 38 -10.75 -18.16 2.01
CA LYS A 38 -9.93 -18.93 2.96
C LYS A 38 -8.58 -18.28 3.29
N TYR A 39 -8.15 -17.29 2.50
CA TYR A 39 -6.83 -16.65 2.61
C TYR A 39 -6.82 -15.36 3.44
N LYS A 40 -7.97 -14.91 3.97
CA LYS A 40 -8.10 -13.64 4.69
C LYS A 40 -7.11 -13.46 5.84
N ASP A 41 -6.74 -14.56 6.52
CA ASP A 41 -5.82 -14.57 7.68
C ASP A 41 -4.37 -14.87 7.27
N ASN A 42 -4.11 -15.06 5.98
CA ASN A 42 -2.81 -15.40 5.41
C ASN A 42 -2.28 -14.35 4.43
N ILE A 43 -2.97 -13.22 4.32
CA ILE A 43 -2.62 -12.12 3.45
C ILE A 43 -2.62 -10.85 4.26
N THR A 44 -1.56 -10.06 4.13
CA THR A 44 -1.52 -8.69 4.64
C THR A 44 -1.61 -7.71 3.48
N LEU A 45 -2.53 -6.75 3.57
CA LEU A 45 -2.58 -5.62 2.64
C LEU A 45 -1.50 -4.61 3.03
N LYS A 46 -1.01 -3.88 2.03
CA LYS A 46 0.11 -2.93 2.19
C LYS A 46 -0.10 -1.65 1.37
N GLY A 47 0.86 -0.74 1.49
CA GLY A 47 1.04 0.34 0.54
C GLY A 47 -0.06 1.39 0.58
N GLY A 48 -0.42 1.89 -0.60
CA GLY A 48 -1.23 3.10 -0.71
C GLY A 48 -2.69 2.93 -0.32
N ILE A 49 -3.22 1.72 -0.34
CA ILE A 49 -4.64 1.45 -0.06
C ILE A 49 -4.97 1.65 1.42
N ILE A 50 -4.02 1.28 2.30
CA ILE A 50 -4.13 1.55 3.74
C ILE A 50 -4.13 3.07 3.96
N MET A 51 -3.17 3.78 3.36
CA MET A 51 -3.05 5.23 3.50
C MET A 51 -4.29 5.98 3.03
N HIS A 52 -4.88 5.56 1.92
CA HIS A 52 -6.15 6.10 1.43
C HIS A 52 -7.30 5.79 2.40
N SER A 53 -7.39 4.56 2.90
CA SER A 53 -8.46 4.15 3.83
C SER A 53 -8.42 4.90 5.16
N ILE A 54 -7.24 5.06 5.77
CA ILE A 54 -7.09 5.75 7.06
C ILE A 54 -7.26 7.27 6.93
N SER A 55 -6.75 7.86 5.85
CA SER A 55 -6.81 9.33 5.66
C SER A 55 -8.16 9.79 5.11
N LYS A 56 -8.85 8.93 4.35
CA LYS A 56 -10.04 9.26 3.57
C LYS A 56 -9.86 10.45 2.62
N ASP A 57 -8.61 10.85 2.33
CA ASP A 57 -8.31 11.97 1.44
C ASP A 57 -8.28 11.51 -0.03
N LYS A 58 -9.10 12.16 -0.86
CA LYS A 58 -9.25 11.80 -2.28
C LYS A 58 -7.95 11.94 -3.08
N ARG A 59 -7.06 12.86 -2.70
CA ARG A 59 -5.75 13.09 -3.35
C ARG A 59 -4.74 12.00 -2.98
N ARG A 60 -5.00 11.23 -1.92
CA ARG A 60 -4.19 10.07 -1.52
C ARG A 60 -4.64 8.74 -2.14
N THR A 61 -5.56 8.76 -3.10
CA THR A 61 -5.92 7.55 -3.86
C THR A 61 -4.72 6.85 -4.49
N THR A 62 -4.80 5.53 -4.56
CA THR A 62 -3.90 4.65 -5.31
C THR A 62 -4.72 3.81 -6.29
N ARG A 63 -4.09 3.36 -7.38
CA ARG A 63 -4.71 2.39 -8.30
C ARG A 63 -4.29 0.96 -8.01
N ASP A 64 -3.19 0.81 -7.28
CA ASP A 64 -2.51 -0.46 -7.09
C ASP A 64 -2.93 -1.09 -5.77
N ILE A 65 -3.10 -2.42 -5.77
CA ILE A 65 -3.20 -3.23 -4.56
C ILE A 65 -1.84 -3.87 -4.32
N ASP A 66 -1.21 -3.51 -3.22
CA ASP A 66 -0.02 -4.18 -2.72
C ASP A 66 -0.44 -5.15 -1.61
N LEU A 67 -0.05 -6.41 -1.72
CA LEU A 67 -0.30 -7.41 -0.67
C LEU A 67 0.87 -8.36 -0.52
N ASP A 68 1.04 -8.92 0.67
CA ASP A 68 2.00 -9.99 0.91
C ASP A 68 1.30 -11.25 1.38
N PHE A 69 1.79 -12.37 0.84
CA PHE A 69 1.50 -13.69 1.34
C PHE A 69 2.26 -13.97 2.65
N ILE A 70 1.52 -14.43 3.67
CA ILE A 70 2.06 -14.84 4.97
C ILE A 70 2.18 -16.36 4.96
N LYS A 71 3.41 -16.88 4.79
CA LYS A 71 3.71 -18.33 4.70
C LYS A 71 3.13 -19.02 3.46
N TYR A 72 2.78 -18.27 2.41
CA TYR A 72 2.36 -18.82 1.12
C TYR A 72 3.43 -18.59 0.05
N SER A 73 3.46 -19.48 -0.94
CA SER A 73 4.42 -19.45 -2.04
C SER A 73 3.99 -18.47 -3.15
N LEU A 74 4.98 -17.86 -3.81
CA LEU A 74 4.81 -17.01 -5.00
C LEU A 74 4.88 -17.78 -6.32
N GLU A 75 4.90 -19.12 -6.28
CA GLU A 75 4.80 -19.91 -7.50
C GLU A 75 3.51 -19.57 -8.25
N ASP A 76 3.61 -19.46 -9.57
CA ASP A 76 2.51 -19.00 -10.43
C ASP A 76 1.24 -19.84 -10.24
N ASP A 77 1.37 -21.15 -10.05
CA ASP A 77 0.23 -22.05 -9.83
C ASP A 77 -0.46 -21.80 -8.48
N ARG A 78 0.29 -21.39 -7.45
CA ARG A 78 -0.28 -21.01 -6.15
C ARG A 78 -1.01 -19.68 -6.23
N ILE A 79 -0.49 -18.74 -7.03
CA ILE A 79 -1.18 -17.49 -7.32
C ILE A 79 -2.46 -17.73 -8.12
N ARG A 80 -2.44 -18.64 -9.11
CA ARG A 80 -3.66 -19.06 -9.83
C ARG A 80 -4.69 -19.68 -8.89
N GLU A 81 -4.27 -20.59 -8.00
CA GLU A 81 -5.15 -21.18 -6.98
C GLU A 81 -5.74 -20.12 -6.05
N PHE A 82 -4.91 -19.17 -5.60
CA PHE A 82 -5.35 -18.04 -4.78
C PHE A 82 -6.44 -17.23 -5.49
N ILE A 83 -6.17 -16.71 -6.69
CA ILE A 83 -7.13 -15.90 -7.44
C ILE A 83 -8.39 -16.70 -7.76
N GLY A 84 -8.26 -17.97 -8.19
CA GLY A 84 -9.41 -18.84 -8.47
C GLY A 84 -10.30 -19.08 -7.25
N SER A 85 -9.73 -19.12 -6.04
CA SER A 85 -10.52 -19.27 -4.81
C SER A 85 -11.43 -18.07 -4.51
N LEU A 86 -11.08 -16.89 -5.03
CA LEU A 86 -11.86 -15.66 -4.84
C LEU A 86 -13.18 -15.66 -5.64
N CYS A 87 -13.39 -16.63 -6.54
CA CYS A 87 -14.61 -16.80 -7.34
C CYS A 87 -15.81 -17.36 -6.57
N SER A 88 -15.63 -17.87 -5.35
CA SER A 88 -16.59 -18.77 -4.67
C SER A 88 -17.75 -18.08 -3.92
N GLY A 89 -18.08 -16.83 -4.27
CA GLY A 89 -19.01 -15.99 -3.50
C GLY A 89 -20.43 -15.86 -4.08
N GLU A 90 -21.42 -15.62 -3.21
CA GLU A 90 -22.81 -15.29 -3.56
C GLU A 90 -22.97 -13.86 -4.12
N ASP A 91 -21.89 -13.08 -4.21
CA ASP A 91 -21.90 -11.70 -4.69
C ASP A 91 -22.22 -11.57 -6.19
N GLY A 92 -22.16 -12.68 -6.94
CA GLY A 92 -22.39 -12.74 -8.38
C GLY A 92 -21.23 -12.19 -9.20
N VAL A 93 -20.03 -12.11 -8.61
CA VAL A 93 -18.83 -11.59 -9.28
C VAL A 93 -17.84 -12.71 -9.53
N ASN A 94 -17.46 -12.89 -10.79
CA ASN A 94 -16.37 -13.76 -11.21
C ASN A 94 -15.06 -12.98 -11.25
N ILE A 95 -13.96 -13.66 -10.94
CA ILE A 95 -12.61 -13.11 -11.02
C ILE A 95 -11.69 -14.04 -11.81
N SER A 96 -10.88 -13.47 -12.69
CA SER A 96 -9.91 -14.25 -13.48
C SER A 96 -8.61 -13.47 -13.65
N ILE A 97 -7.51 -14.18 -13.88
CA ILE A 97 -6.24 -13.55 -14.21
C ILE A 97 -6.28 -13.14 -15.68
N LYS A 98 -5.94 -11.87 -15.94
CA LYS A 98 -5.82 -11.30 -17.28
C LYS A 98 -4.35 -11.30 -17.70
N GLY A 99 -4.01 -12.13 -18.68
CA GLY A 99 -2.65 -12.24 -19.21
C GLY A 99 -1.69 -13.03 -18.31
N ASN A 100 -0.41 -12.71 -18.38
CA ASN A 100 0.64 -13.44 -17.68
C ASN A 100 0.88 -12.89 -16.26
N ILE A 101 1.32 -13.77 -15.36
CA ILE A 101 1.90 -13.38 -14.07
C ILE A 101 3.32 -12.84 -14.36
N ILE A 102 3.58 -11.60 -13.98
CA ILE A 102 4.83 -10.90 -14.32
C ILE A 102 5.76 -10.92 -13.10
N PRO A 103 6.99 -11.42 -13.19
CA PRO A 103 7.95 -11.32 -12.09
C PRO A 103 8.34 -9.87 -11.82
N LEU A 104 8.28 -9.46 -10.56
CA LEU A 104 8.81 -8.19 -10.06
C LEU A 104 10.10 -8.49 -9.32
N LYS A 105 11.25 -8.26 -9.97
CA LYS A 105 12.56 -8.45 -9.36
C LYS A 105 13.31 -7.13 -9.28
N HIS A 106 13.52 -6.66 -8.06
CA HIS A 106 14.32 -5.46 -7.79
C HIS A 106 15.21 -5.72 -6.57
N GLN A 107 16.52 -5.97 -6.81
CA GLN A 107 17.49 -6.34 -5.78
C GLN A 107 16.94 -7.49 -4.90
N ASP A 108 16.70 -7.24 -3.61
CA ASP A 108 16.20 -8.23 -2.64
C ASP A 108 14.67 -8.45 -2.69
N TYR A 109 13.94 -7.61 -3.42
CA TYR A 109 12.50 -7.77 -3.60
C TYR A 109 12.23 -8.79 -4.70
N ASN A 110 11.51 -9.83 -4.33
CA ASN A 110 10.99 -10.85 -5.24
C ASN A 110 9.48 -10.93 -5.03
N GLY A 111 8.73 -10.42 -6.00
CA GLY A 111 7.28 -10.42 -6.01
C GLY A 111 6.73 -10.78 -7.39
N LYS A 112 5.42 -10.76 -7.51
CA LYS A 112 4.69 -11.05 -8.74
C LYS A 112 3.64 -9.98 -8.97
N ARG A 113 3.50 -9.51 -10.20
CA ARG A 113 2.42 -8.63 -10.62
C ARG A 113 1.38 -9.45 -11.38
N VAL A 114 0.12 -9.27 -11.00
CA VAL A 114 -1.03 -9.94 -11.59
C VAL A 114 -2.03 -8.87 -11.97
N TYR A 115 -2.54 -8.93 -13.19
CA TYR A 115 -3.73 -8.19 -13.59
C TYR A 115 -4.92 -9.12 -13.45
N VAL A 116 -5.97 -8.67 -12.78
CA VAL A 116 -7.21 -9.44 -12.64
C VAL A 116 -8.37 -8.72 -13.30
N GLU A 117 -9.22 -9.50 -13.92
CA GLU A 117 -10.52 -9.08 -14.44
C GLU A 117 -11.59 -9.52 -13.46
N LEU A 118 -12.44 -8.58 -13.06
CA LEU A 118 -13.63 -8.80 -12.25
C LEU A 118 -14.83 -8.61 -13.18
N LYS A 119 -15.76 -9.56 -13.19
CA LYS A 119 -16.98 -9.50 -14.00
C LYS A 119 -18.21 -9.71 -13.13
N ASP A 120 -19.12 -8.74 -13.09
CA ASP A 120 -20.37 -8.87 -12.37
C ASP A 120 -21.43 -9.68 -13.14
N PHE A 121 -22.54 -9.98 -12.48
CA PHE A 121 -23.65 -10.74 -13.06
C PHE A 121 -24.29 -10.05 -14.28
N PHE A 122 -24.18 -8.73 -14.36
CA PHE A 122 -24.77 -7.91 -15.43
C PHE A 122 -23.85 -7.80 -16.66
N GLY A 123 -22.65 -8.37 -16.60
CA GLY A 123 -21.67 -8.36 -17.68
C GLY A 123 -20.71 -7.18 -17.64
N ASN A 124 -20.77 -6.32 -16.61
CA ASN A 124 -19.83 -5.23 -16.44
C ASN A 124 -18.48 -5.76 -15.97
N VAL A 125 -17.41 -5.10 -16.43
CA VAL A 125 -16.04 -5.52 -16.17
C VAL A 125 -15.24 -4.42 -15.47
N LEU A 126 -14.48 -4.81 -14.46
CA LEU A 126 -13.48 -3.99 -13.78
C LEU A 126 -12.12 -4.67 -13.87
N GLU A 127 -11.06 -3.89 -13.95
CA GLU A 127 -9.68 -4.40 -13.96
C GLU A 127 -8.93 -3.88 -12.75
N THR A 128 -8.12 -4.74 -12.14
CA THR A 128 -7.32 -4.39 -10.96
C THR A 128 -5.91 -4.95 -11.10
N LYS A 129 -4.92 -4.13 -10.76
CA LYS A 129 -3.52 -4.52 -10.71
C LYS A 129 -3.15 -4.87 -9.27
N ILE A 130 -2.58 -6.05 -9.09
CA ILE A 130 -2.18 -6.59 -7.79
C ILE A 130 -0.69 -6.91 -7.84
N ASP A 131 0.06 -6.32 -6.92
CA ASP A 131 1.46 -6.67 -6.67
C ASP A 131 1.50 -7.54 -5.41
N ILE A 132 1.96 -8.78 -5.59
CA ILE A 132 2.00 -9.84 -4.58
C ILE A 132 3.45 -10.06 -4.17
N GLY A 133 3.76 -9.78 -2.91
CA GLY A 133 5.03 -10.13 -2.28
C GLY A 133 4.90 -11.29 -1.29
N VAL A 134 5.97 -11.54 -0.54
CA VAL A 134 5.99 -12.48 0.58
C VAL A 134 6.45 -11.78 1.83
N HIS A 135 5.69 -11.99 2.89
CA HIS A 135 6.05 -11.58 4.21
C HIS A 135 7.17 -12.47 4.75
N LYS A 136 8.42 -12.04 4.58
CA LYS A 136 9.61 -12.84 4.91
C LYS A 136 9.97 -12.84 6.41
N ASN A 137 9.52 -11.85 7.18
CA ASN A 137 10.01 -11.64 8.54
C ASN A 137 8.89 -11.76 9.58
N PHE A 138 8.76 -12.94 10.17
CA PHE A 138 7.72 -13.24 11.18
C PHE A 138 7.84 -12.44 12.49
N ASN A 139 8.92 -11.68 12.69
CA ASN A 139 9.03 -10.77 13.83
C ASN A 139 8.22 -9.47 13.62
N LEU A 140 7.70 -9.25 12.42
CA LEU A 140 6.87 -8.10 12.07
C LEU A 140 5.41 -8.44 12.31
N ILE A 141 4.77 -7.67 13.19
CA ILE A 141 3.39 -7.92 13.60
C ILE A 141 2.44 -7.30 12.58
N GLN A 142 1.49 -8.10 12.10
CA GLN A 142 0.37 -7.62 11.29
C GLN A 142 -0.79 -7.23 12.21
N GLU A 143 -1.50 -6.17 11.85
CA GLU A 143 -2.61 -5.62 12.62
C GLU A 143 -3.93 -5.89 11.93
N GLU A 144 -4.99 -6.13 12.69
CA GLU A 144 -6.33 -6.20 12.14
C GLU A 144 -6.86 -4.79 11.83
N TYR A 145 -7.38 -4.59 10.62
CA TYR A 145 -7.98 -3.34 10.21
C TYR A 145 -9.34 -3.56 9.54
N TYR A 146 -10.26 -2.63 9.83
CA TYR A 146 -11.64 -2.68 9.35
C TYR A 146 -11.83 -1.69 8.20
N PHE A 147 -11.91 -2.21 6.98
CA PHE A 147 -12.19 -1.43 5.78
C PHE A 147 -13.70 -1.12 5.66
N ASP A 148 -14.02 0.15 5.44
CA ASP A 148 -15.37 0.62 5.06
C ASP A 148 -15.50 0.59 3.54
N LEU A 149 -16.06 -0.51 3.05
CA LEU A 149 -16.24 -0.82 1.64
C LEU A 149 -17.60 -0.30 1.14
N LYS A 150 -17.70 0.13 -0.12
CA LYS A 150 -18.95 0.53 -0.79
C LYS A 150 -19.60 -0.62 -1.54
N SER A 151 -18.86 -1.70 -1.78
CA SER A 151 -19.36 -2.98 -2.27
C SER A 151 -20.12 -3.79 -1.22
N SER A 152 -19.99 -3.45 0.06
CA SER A 152 -20.65 -4.13 1.20
C SER A 152 -21.35 -3.13 2.11
N ASN A 153 -22.32 -3.62 2.89
CA ASN A 153 -22.97 -2.85 3.95
C ASN A 153 -22.25 -3.01 5.31
N GLU A 154 -21.26 -3.91 5.39
CA GLU A 154 -20.50 -4.19 6.60
C GLU A 154 -19.04 -3.79 6.41
N LYS A 155 -18.37 -3.46 7.53
CA LYS A 155 -16.92 -3.30 7.52
C LYS A 155 -16.26 -4.67 7.41
N VAL A 156 -15.25 -4.78 6.54
CA VAL A 156 -14.49 -6.03 6.38
C VAL A 156 -13.18 -5.98 7.14
N LYS A 157 -12.84 -7.08 7.81
CA LYS A 157 -11.64 -7.19 8.63
C LYS A 157 -10.55 -7.94 7.90
N LEU A 158 -9.38 -7.31 7.73
CA LEU A 158 -8.21 -7.92 7.10
C LEU A 158 -6.93 -7.55 7.85
N LEU A 159 -5.87 -8.32 7.64
CA LEU A 159 -4.54 -7.98 8.15
C LEU A 159 -3.91 -6.89 7.30
N ILE A 160 -3.24 -5.95 7.97
CA ILE A 160 -2.42 -4.90 7.37
C ILE A 160 -1.07 -4.81 8.07
N ASN A 161 -0.09 -4.21 7.41
CA ASN A 161 1.13 -3.76 8.07
C ASN A 161 0.83 -2.75 9.18
N SER A 162 1.54 -2.84 10.31
CA SER A 162 1.46 -1.82 11.37
C SER A 162 1.94 -0.45 10.87
N LYS A 163 1.52 0.63 11.54
CA LYS A 163 1.94 1.99 11.18
C LYS A 163 3.46 2.14 11.15
N GLU A 164 4.15 1.54 12.12
CA GLU A 164 5.62 1.55 12.21
C GLU A 164 6.25 0.84 11.02
N GLN A 165 5.69 -0.30 10.61
CA GLN A 165 6.20 -1.03 9.45
C GLN A 165 5.97 -0.22 8.17
N ILE A 166 4.81 0.43 8.02
CA ILE A 166 4.52 1.29 6.86
C ILE A 166 5.50 2.48 6.82
N ILE A 167 5.79 3.12 7.96
CA ILE A 167 6.79 4.20 8.04
C ILE A 167 8.15 3.70 7.55
N VAL A 168 8.63 2.56 8.08
CA VAL A 168 9.95 2.02 7.76
C VAL A 168 10.03 1.59 6.29
N GLU A 169 9.02 0.90 5.74
CA GLU A 169 8.99 0.49 4.32
C GLU A 169 8.98 1.71 3.36
N LYS A 170 8.36 2.83 3.78
CA LYS A 170 8.39 4.09 3.02
C LYS A 170 9.75 4.76 3.09
N VAL A 171 10.36 4.84 4.27
CA VAL A 171 11.73 5.35 4.42
C VAL A 171 12.73 4.50 3.63
N LEU A 172 12.62 3.17 3.71
CA LEU A 172 13.42 2.22 2.94
C LEU A 172 13.40 2.55 1.44
N SER A 173 12.23 2.90 0.92
CA SER A 173 12.07 3.30 -0.47
C SER A 173 12.74 4.64 -0.76
N LEU A 174 12.68 5.61 0.15
CA LEU A 174 13.36 6.90 0.01
C LEU A 174 14.88 6.74 0.04
N LEU A 175 15.43 5.97 0.99
CA LEU A 175 16.86 5.70 1.11
C LEU A 175 17.39 5.01 -0.16
N ARG A 176 16.69 3.96 -0.62
CA ARG A 176 17.09 3.17 -1.79
C ARG A 176 17.23 4.00 -3.08
N PHE A 177 16.32 4.93 -3.32
CA PHE A 177 16.33 5.75 -4.55
C PHE A 177 17.03 7.11 -4.34
N GLY A 178 17.27 7.50 -3.10
CA GLY A 178 17.85 8.77 -2.72
C GLY A 178 17.18 9.96 -3.44
N LYS A 179 18.00 10.87 -3.95
CA LYS A 179 17.59 12.09 -4.67
C LYS A 179 16.86 11.82 -6.00
N GLN A 180 16.86 10.57 -6.48
CA GLN A 180 16.17 10.19 -7.73
C GLN A 180 14.76 9.62 -7.49
N THR A 181 14.33 9.48 -6.24
CA THR A 181 13.01 8.97 -5.92
C THR A 181 11.89 9.77 -6.60
N THR A 182 10.85 9.07 -7.05
CA THR A 182 9.59 9.65 -7.51
C THR A 182 8.45 9.41 -6.51
N ARG A 183 8.78 8.83 -5.34
CA ARG A 183 7.81 8.43 -4.31
C ARG A 183 7.48 9.60 -3.40
N TYR A 184 7.15 10.76 -3.98
CA TYR A 184 6.90 12.00 -3.26
C TYR A 184 5.75 11.87 -2.25
N LYS A 185 4.70 11.11 -2.57
CA LYS A 185 3.57 10.83 -1.66
C LYS A 185 4.00 10.12 -0.37
N ASP A 186 5.07 9.34 -0.38
CA ASP A 186 5.54 8.62 0.80
C ASP A 186 6.02 9.58 1.89
N VAL A 187 6.58 10.75 1.53
CA VAL A 187 6.98 11.79 2.50
C VAL A 187 5.76 12.30 3.29
N PHE A 188 4.64 12.52 2.62
CA PHE A 188 3.39 12.96 3.24
C PHE A 188 2.73 11.84 4.05
N ASP A 189 2.83 10.60 3.57
CA ASP A 189 2.33 9.44 4.30
C ASP A 189 3.07 9.24 5.62
N ILE A 190 4.41 9.36 5.61
CA ILE A 190 5.23 9.31 6.84
C ILE A 190 4.79 10.43 7.78
N TYR A 191 4.70 11.67 7.29
CA TYR A 191 4.25 12.82 8.10
C TYR A 191 2.89 12.57 8.76
N TYR A 192 1.95 12.04 7.99
CA TYR A 192 0.62 11.73 8.46
C TYR A 192 0.67 10.68 9.57
N LEU A 193 1.41 9.60 9.38
CA LEU A 193 1.52 8.51 10.35
C LEU A 193 2.24 8.93 11.64
N ILE A 194 3.35 9.65 11.56
CA ILE A 194 4.07 10.13 12.77
C ILE A 194 3.31 11.20 13.56
N SER A 195 2.19 11.69 13.03
CA SER A 195 1.29 12.58 13.76
C SER A 195 0.33 11.83 14.70
N TYR A 196 0.36 10.50 14.69
CA TYR A 196 -0.33 9.63 15.64
C TYR A 196 0.64 9.07 16.68
N SER A 197 0.12 8.34 17.67
CA SER A 197 0.95 7.56 18.58
C SER A 197 1.69 6.46 17.78
N ILE A 198 3.01 6.43 17.94
CA ILE A 198 3.95 5.53 17.28
C ILE A 198 4.80 4.83 18.34
N ASP A 199 4.94 3.51 18.23
CA ASP A 199 5.87 2.75 19.06
C ASP A 199 7.29 2.86 18.47
N VAL A 200 8.08 3.78 19.01
CA VAL A 200 9.46 4.03 18.58
C VAL A 200 10.33 2.76 18.64
N LYS A 201 10.13 1.90 19.63
CA LYS A 201 10.92 0.66 19.77
C LYS A 201 10.66 -0.28 18.59
N LYS A 202 9.41 -0.37 18.13
CA LYS A 202 9.07 -1.13 16.92
C LYS A 202 9.69 -0.50 15.67
N VAL A 203 9.69 0.83 15.55
CA VAL A 203 10.32 1.53 14.41
C VAL A 203 11.80 1.16 14.32
N VAL A 204 12.56 1.30 15.42
CA VAL A 204 13.99 0.95 15.46
C VAL A 204 14.22 -0.53 15.14
N LYS A 205 13.45 -1.44 15.76
CA LYS A 205 13.52 -2.88 15.48
C LYS A 205 13.27 -3.19 14.00
N TYR A 206 12.35 -2.49 13.36
CA TYR A 206 12.06 -2.70 11.95
C TYR A 206 13.18 -2.15 11.05
N PHE A 207 13.82 -1.03 11.41
CA PHE A 207 15.04 -0.58 10.73
C PHE A 207 16.19 -1.58 10.87
N GLU A 208 16.38 -2.18 12.04
CA GLU A 208 17.37 -3.26 12.23
C GLU A 208 17.09 -4.45 11.30
N CYS A 209 15.81 -4.80 11.12
CA CYS A 209 15.40 -5.90 10.25
C CYS A 209 15.58 -5.61 8.76
N TYR A 210 15.31 -4.37 8.32
CA TYR A 210 15.23 -4.04 6.90
C TYR A 210 16.47 -3.33 6.35
N VAL A 211 17.16 -2.55 7.18
CA VAL A 211 18.17 -1.57 6.76
C VAL A 211 19.52 -1.87 7.41
N PHE A 212 19.64 -1.81 8.74
CA PHE A 212 20.95 -1.77 9.39
C PHE A 212 21.79 -3.02 9.15
N ASN A 213 21.15 -4.19 9.14
CA ASN A 213 21.80 -5.47 8.89
C ASN A 213 21.80 -5.88 7.41
N ASN A 214 21.37 -4.99 6.50
CA ASN A 214 21.34 -5.25 5.06
C ASN A 214 22.53 -4.55 4.38
N GLU A 215 23.31 -5.32 3.62
CA GLU A 215 24.50 -4.82 2.90
C GLU A 215 24.14 -3.85 1.76
N ASN A 216 22.90 -3.89 1.26
CA ASN A 216 22.42 -2.98 0.20
C ASN A 216 22.11 -1.56 0.70
N PHE A 217 22.23 -1.29 1.99
CA PHE A 217 22.01 0.03 2.60
C PHE A 217 23.28 0.53 3.28
N GLU A 218 23.59 1.81 3.08
CA GLU A 218 24.73 2.46 3.73
C GLU A 218 24.41 2.78 5.19
N GLU A 219 23.14 3.03 5.52
CA GLU A 219 22.70 3.40 6.86
C GLU A 219 22.78 2.23 7.85
N LYS A 220 23.49 2.41 8.96
CA LYS A 220 23.69 1.37 9.99
C LYS A 220 23.06 1.70 11.34
N ASN A 221 22.52 2.89 11.51
CA ASN A 221 21.82 3.33 12.71
C ASN A 221 20.82 4.46 12.39
N MET A 222 20.03 4.90 13.38
CA MET A 222 19.01 5.94 13.19
C MET A 222 19.61 7.31 12.84
N LYS A 223 20.81 7.63 13.32
CA LYS A 223 21.51 8.87 12.96
C LYS A 223 21.80 8.89 11.46
N ASP A 224 22.35 7.81 10.91
CA ASP A 224 22.62 7.70 9.46
C ASP A 224 21.33 7.86 8.64
N VAL A 225 20.21 7.24 9.09
CA VAL A 225 18.89 7.39 8.44
C VAL A 225 18.44 8.84 8.45
N SER A 226 18.57 9.53 9.58
CA SER A 226 18.18 10.94 9.70
C SER A 226 19.04 11.86 8.82
N ASP A 227 20.36 11.61 8.75
CA ASP A 227 21.31 12.34 7.92
C ASP A 227 20.99 12.14 6.42
N SER A 228 20.78 10.90 5.98
CA SER A 228 20.36 10.56 4.60
C SER A 228 19.02 11.19 4.24
N LEU A 229 18.02 11.10 5.11
CA LEU A 229 16.70 11.71 4.88
C LEU A 229 16.80 13.23 4.74
N ARG A 230 17.60 13.88 5.59
CA ARG A 230 17.86 15.33 5.51
C ARG A 230 18.45 15.69 4.15
N GLU A 231 19.46 14.96 3.69
CA GLU A 231 20.09 15.20 2.38
C GLU A 231 19.11 15.00 1.21
N ILE A 232 18.31 13.94 1.24
CA ILE A 232 17.34 13.61 0.20
C ILE A 232 16.25 14.69 0.13
N LEU A 233 15.63 15.01 1.26
CA LEU A 233 14.45 15.87 1.33
C LEU A 233 14.77 17.34 1.03
N TYR A 234 15.97 17.81 1.38
CA TYR A 234 16.43 19.17 1.04
C TYR A 234 17.07 19.28 -0.35
N SER A 235 17.22 18.18 -1.08
CA SER A 235 17.68 18.27 -2.46
C SER A 235 16.70 19.08 -3.31
N LYS A 236 17.23 19.97 -4.17
CA LYS A 236 16.42 20.89 -5.00
C LYS A 236 15.30 20.15 -5.76
N ARG A 237 15.61 19.01 -6.36
CA ARG A 237 14.65 18.20 -7.12
C ARG A 237 13.50 17.72 -6.24
N ILE A 238 13.80 17.07 -5.11
CA ILE A 238 12.77 16.51 -4.23
C ILE A 238 11.93 17.64 -3.63
N TYR A 239 12.59 18.66 -3.08
CA TYR A 239 11.92 19.80 -2.45
C TYR A 239 10.95 20.52 -3.40
N THR A 240 11.34 20.76 -4.66
CA THR A 240 10.45 21.36 -5.66
C THR A 240 9.24 20.47 -5.97
N ASN A 241 9.44 19.16 -6.13
CA ASN A 241 8.34 18.24 -6.42
C ASN A 241 7.37 18.10 -5.24
N LEU A 242 7.86 18.10 -3.99
CA LEU A 242 6.99 18.08 -2.81
C LEU A 242 6.03 19.28 -2.74
N LYS A 243 6.33 20.40 -3.41
CA LYS A 243 5.41 21.55 -3.46
C LYS A 243 4.23 21.36 -4.42
N LEU A 244 4.28 20.37 -5.31
CA LEU A 244 3.21 20.13 -6.28
C LEU A 244 1.96 19.57 -5.58
N LYS A 245 0.80 20.16 -5.90
CA LYS A 245 -0.50 19.82 -5.28
C LYS A 245 -0.91 18.36 -5.48
N GLU A 246 -0.44 17.72 -6.54
CA GLU A 246 -0.72 16.31 -6.83
C GLU A 246 -0.03 15.33 -5.85
N TYR A 247 1.07 15.75 -5.23
CA TYR A 247 1.78 14.97 -4.22
C TYR A 247 1.47 15.43 -2.81
N ASN A 248 1.37 16.75 -2.59
CA ASN A 248 1.02 17.33 -1.29
C ASN A 248 -0.48 17.23 -1.00
N TRP A 249 -0.93 15.99 -0.79
CA TRP A 249 -2.31 15.67 -0.45
C TRP A 249 -2.71 16.15 0.95
N LEU A 250 -1.78 16.66 1.76
CA LEU A 250 -2.09 17.26 3.06
C LEU A 250 -2.31 18.78 2.98
N ASN A 251 -1.88 19.43 1.89
CA ASN A 251 -1.88 20.89 1.77
C ASN A 251 -1.13 21.62 2.90
N ILE A 252 -0.04 21.01 3.40
CA ILE A 252 0.80 21.58 4.47
C ILE A 252 2.10 22.11 3.85
N SER A 253 2.70 23.15 4.44
CA SER A 253 4.01 23.65 4.01
C SER A 253 5.07 22.55 4.01
N VAL A 254 5.80 22.42 2.91
CA VAL A 254 6.87 21.42 2.75
C VAL A 254 7.95 21.58 3.82
N ASP A 255 8.28 22.82 4.21
CA ASP A 255 9.28 23.07 5.26
C ASP A 255 8.84 22.53 6.62
N VAL A 256 7.54 22.67 6.94
CA VAL A 256 6.96 22.13 8.18
C VAL A 256 7.02 20.60 8.16
N ILE A 257 6.70 20.00 7.01
CA ILE A 257 6.72 18.54 6.84
C ILE A 257 8.14 18.01 7.02
N ILE A 258 9.10 18.52 6.26
CA ILE A 258 10.49 18.06 6.29
C ILE A 258 11.08 18.24 7.69
N LYS A 259 10.86 19.40 8.33
CA LYS A 259 11.33 19.65 9.69
C LYS A 259 10.76 18.65 10.69
N LYS A 260 9.46 18.36 10.63
CA LYS A 260 8.84 17.39 11.54
C LYS A 260 9.37 15.98 11.33
N LEU A 261 9.57 15.56 10.06
CA LEU A 261 10.13 14.25 9.73
C LEU A 261 11.53 14.08 10.28
N ILE A 262 12.42 15.04 9.99
CA ILE A 262 13.81 14.98 10.43
C ILE A 262 13.87 14.96 11.96
N ASN A 263 13.16 15.87 12.63
CA ASN A 263 13.11 15.90 14.10
C ASN A 263 12.61 14.58 14.69
N PHE A 264 11.64 13.92 14.06
CA PHE A 264 11.17 12.61 14.51
C PHE A 264 12.28 11.57 14.42
N PHE A 265 12.94 11.42 13.27
CA PHE A 265 14.00 10.41 13.09
C PHE A 265 15.29 10.71 13.87
N GLU A 266 15.58 11.98 14.18
CA GLU A 266 16.68 12.36 15.08
C GLU A 266 16.39 12.09 16.55
N SER A 267 15.11 12.03 16.94
CA SER A 267 14.70 11.82 18.33
C SER A 267 14.66 10.35 18.76
N ILE A 268 14.86 9.42 17.82
CA ILE A 268 14.70 7.98 18.02
C ILE A 268 15.99 7.19 17.84
#